data_AF-A0A2V7W850-F1
#
_entry.id   AF-A0A2V7W850-F1
#
_cell.length_a   1.000
_cell.length_b   1.000
_cell.length_c   1.000
_cell.angle_alpha   90.00
_cell.angle_beta   90.00
_cell.angle_gamma   90.00
#
_symmetry.space_group_name_H-M   'P 1'
#
loop_
_entity.id
_entity.type
_entity.pdbx_description
1 polymer ?
#
loop_
_entity_poly.entity_id
_entity_poly.type
_entity_poly.pdbx_seq_one_letter_code
_entity_poly.pdbx_strand_id
1 'polypeptide(L)'
;MTMNRFLAVVAAALLPICASAAPTKAAAFKAYAARALAKCPDGKITLEPIDRPGPIGFVPYTLKLTSSDTTCGKQTFLLYSPSTQQVLIGAVFALPPDNRSLDARVAAGTSGLLKTPLTATVSPIFLPDRLREVAMTKQTPYGPFSYHGFVDASERFLIIGTRGTLGVDPAQTIRESIGVGSAVRRGNPKAKVEVIELSDFQCPSCGRAHKQVEPLIAKHLSKVNYGRLDLPLFEHHPWSIPAALGARAIHNVAPGKYWSYVNFIFENQETIEKAPLFDTVLQNFCEDHDIDWKSVERIYRSPEERNALLEQVSRMFDNGIVSTPTYIINGQIMGFGPDGKFTIRALKQAIGVK
;
A
#
# COMPACT_ATOMS: atom_id res chain seq x y z
N MET A 1 71.69 37.49 28.86
CA MET A 1 71.38 36.31 29.69
C MET A 1 69.87 36.23 29.78
N THR A 2 69.27 35.10 29.35
CA THR A 2 67.86 34.65 29.54
C THR A 2 66.73 35.55 29.00
N MET A 3 65.64 35.10 28.37
CA MET A 3 65.15 33.78 27.98
C MET A 3 63.95 34.00 27.04
N ASN A 4 63.78 33.04 26.16
CA ASN A 4 62.70 32.82 25.20
C ASN A 4 61.29 32.94 25.81
N ARG A 5 60.30 33.48 25.06
CA ARG A 5 58.88 33.07 25.19
C ARG A 5 58.07 33.40 23.92
N PHE A 6 57.67 32.32 23.25
CA PHE A 6 56.67 32.22 22.20
C PHE A 6 55.34 32.87 22.61
N LEU A 7 54.70 33.63 21.71
CA LEU A 7 53.25 33.85 21.73
C LEU A 7 52.65 33.35 20.41
N ALA A 8 51.77 32.38 20.54
CA ALA A 8 50.97 31.79 19.47
C ALA A 8 49.85 32.76 19.04
N VAL A 9 49.70 32.93 17.73
CA VAL A 9 48.58 33.63 17.10
C VAL A 9 47.39 32.69 17.08
N VAL A 10 46.36 32.97 17.88
CA VAL A 10 45.06 32.30 17.81
C VAL A 10 44.22 33.02 16.74
N ALA A 11 44.19 32.44 15.53
CA ALA A 11 43.21 32.82 14.52
C ALA A 11 41.85 32.21 14.89
N ALA A 12 40.94 33.03 15.42
CA ALA A 12 39.56 32.66 15.61
C ALA A 12 38.84 32.63 14.25
N ALA A 13 38.77 31.46 13.63
CA ALA A 13 37.90 31.22 12.49
C ALA A 13 36.45 31.16 12.98
N LEU A 14 35.71 32.25 12.77
CA LEU A 14 34.26 32.28 12.90
C LEU A 14 33.66 31.38 11.81
N LEU A 15 33.29 30.16 12.18
CA LEU A 15 32.44 29.30 11.35
C LEU A 15 31.06 29.96 11.18
N PRO A 16 30.50 30.01 9.97
CA PRO A 16 29.14 30.48 9.78
C PRO A 16 28.20 29.44 10.40
N ILE A 17 27.47 29.86 11.44
CA ILE A 17 26.37 29.11 12.03
C ILE A 17 25.29 28.97 10.94
N CYS A 18 25.24 27.81 10.31
CA CYS A 18 24.19 27.43 9.36
C CYS A 18 22.88 27.14 10.12
N ALA A 19 22.30 28.16 10.74
CA ALA A 19 20.97 28.12 11.34
C ALA A 19 19.93 28.56 10.30
N SER A 20 19.67 27.73 9.27
CA SER A 20 18.56 27.96 8.33
C SER A 20 17.96 26.70 7.69
N ALA A 21 18.45 25.49 7.99
CA ALA A 21 18.00 24.25 7.33
C ALA A 21 16.86 23.48 8.05
N ALA A 22 16.52 23.83 9.29
CA ALA A 22 15.54 23.07 10.09
C ALA A 22 14.05 23.30 9.69
N PRO A 23 13.59 24.54 9.41
CA PRO A 23 12.17 24.77 9.08
C PRO A 23 11.77 24.24 7.69
N THR A 24 12.71 24.29 6.73
CA THR A 24 12.46 23.94 5.32
C THR A 24 12.28 22.44 5.12
N LYS A 25 12.97 21.60 5.89
CA LYS A 25 12.83 20.14 5.81
C LYS A 25 11.53 19.62 6.44
N ALA A 26 11.09 20.21 7.55
CA ALA A 26 9.82 19.83 8.19
C ALA A 26 8.61 20.03 7.27
N ALA A 27 8.57 21.14 6.52
CA ALA A 27 7.54 21.40 5.52
C ALA A 27 7.58 20.36 4.38
N ALA A 28 8.76 20.01 3.88
CA ALA A 28 8.93 18.99 2.86
C ALA A 28 8.47 17.60 3.32
N PHE A 29 8.81 17.19 4.54
CA PHE A 29 8.34 15.91 5.11
C PHE A 29 6.82 15.88 5.25
N LYS A 30 6.20 16.99 5.67
CA LYS A 30 4.75 17.10 5.78
C LYS A 30 4.07 17.01 4.42
N ALA A 31 4.62 17.67 3.40
CA ALA A 31 4.12 17.61 2.03
C ALA A 31 4.23 16.20 1.45
N TYR A 32 5.37 15.54 1.65
CA TYR A 32 5.58 14.15 1.26
C TYR A 32 4.57 13.21 1.96
N ALA A 33 4.44 13.32 3.28
CA ALA A 33 3.49 12.53 4.06
C ALA A 33 2.03 12.76 3.62
N ALA A 34 1.64 14.00 3.27
CA ALA A 34 0.31 14.31 2.78
C ALA A 34 -0.04 13.62 1.45
N ARG A 35 0.97 13.37 0.60
CA ARG A 35 0.82 12.62 -0.64
C ARG A 35 0.87 11.11 -0.43
N ALA A 36 1.69 10.64 0.50
CA ALA A 36 1.87 9.21 0.79
C ALA A 36 0.70 8.60 1.58
N LEU A 37 0.09 9.37 2.47
CA LEU A 37 -1.02 8.89 3.31
C LEU A 37 -2.37 9.01 2.60
N ALA A 38 -3.32 8.16 3.01
CA ALA A 38 -4.71 8.30 2.62
C ALA A 38 -5.24 9.69 3.03
N LYS A 39 -5.94 10.33 2.10
CA LYS A 39 -6.63 11.58 2.38
C LYS A 39 -7.89 11.28 3.17
N CYS A 40 -8.06 11.99 4.28
CA CYS A 40 -9.23 11.90 5.15
C CYS A 40 -10.08 13.19 5.06
N PRO A 41 -11.38 13.13 5.43
CA PRO A 41 -12.15 14.30 5.76
C PRO A 41 -11.40 15.16 6.77
N ASP A 42 -11.22 16.46 6.48
CA ASP A 42 -10.65 17.44 7.43
C ASP A 42 -9.31 17.01 8.07
N GLY A 43 -8.57 16.16 7.33
CA GLY A 43 -7.35 15.53 7.76
C GLY A 43 -6.27 16.54 8.13
N LYS A 44 -5.69 16.41 9.33
CA LYS A 44 -4.54 17.20 9.78
C LYS A 44 -3.35 16.29 10.03
N ILE A 45 -2.23 16.64 9.41
CA ILE A 45 -0.96 15.94 9.60
C ILE A 45 -0.07 16.74 10.56
N THR A 46 0.44 16.07 11.58
CA THR A 46 1.51 16.57 12.45
C THR A 46 2.73 15.66 12.36
N LEU A 47 3.90 16.27 12.51
CA LEU A 47 5.20 15.61 12.52
C LEU A 47 5.97 16.13 13.73
N GLU A 48 6.35 15.22 14.62
CA GLU A 48 7.07 15.54 15.85
C GLU A 48 8.38 14.75 15.88
N PRO A 49 9.55 15.39 16.02
CA PRO A 49 10.82 14.70 16.15
C PRO A 49 10.82 13.75 17.35
N ILE A 50 11.47 12.60 17.22
CA ILE A 50 11.63 11.64 18.30
C ILE A 50 13.05 11.74 18.86
N ASP A 51 13.17 12.17 20.12
CA ASP A 51 14.45 12.36 20.82
C ASP A 51 14.92 11.11 21.57
N ARG A 52 14.87 9.96 20.90
CA ARG A 52 15.39 8.67 21.42
C ARG A 52 15.99 7.85 20.27
N PRO A 53 16.87 6.88 20.57
CA PRO A 53 17.49 6.07 19.53
C PRO A 53 16.46 5.39 18.63
N GLY A 54 16.65 5.51 17.32
CA GLY A 54 15.88 4.83 16.28
C GLY A 54 16.79 4.05 15.32
N PRO A 55 16.26 3.64 14.15
CA PRO A 55 17.05 2.98 13.11
C PRO A 55 18.31 3.77 12.76
N ILE A 56 19.46 3.09 12.72
CA ILE A 56 20.74 3.77 12.50
C ILE A 56 20.78 4.45 11.13
N GLY A 57 21.23 5.72 11.09
CA GLY A 57 21.28 6.52 9.87
C GLY A 57 19.97 7.21 9.49
N PHE A 58 18.93 7.09 10.32
CA PHE A 58 17.64 7.75 10.12
C PHE A 58 17.30 8.72 11.25
N VAL A 59 16.64 9.82 10.88
CA VAL A 59 16.02 10.76 11.81
C VAL A 59 14.53 10.39 11.94
N PRO A 60 14.10 9.91 13.11
CA PRO A 60 12.72 9.47 13.32
C PRO A 60 11.78 10.61 13.71
N TYR A 61 10.56 10.55 13.17
CA TYR A 61 9.45 11.45 13.51
C TYR A 61 8.21 10.62 13.82
N THR A 62 7.43 11.05 14.81
CA THR A 62 6.04 10.61 14.96
C THR A 62 5.22 11.34 13.90
N LEU A 63 4.56 10.58 13.03
CA LEU A 63 3.65 11.07 12.00
C LEU A 63 2.22 10.74 12.43
N LYS A 64 1.41 11.77 12.65
CA LYS A 64 0.02 11.62 13.06
C LYS A 64 -0.92 12.29 12.07
N LEU A 65 -1.91 11.54 11.61
CA LEU A 65 -3.05 11.99 10.82
C LEU A 65 -4.29 11.93 11.70
N THR A 66 -4.91 13.07 11.97
CA THR A 66 -6.19 13.17 12.67
C THR A 66 -7.29 13.60 11.72
N SER A 67 -8.52 13.15 11.96
CA SER A 67 -9.69 13.36 11.10
C SER A 67 -10.96 13.30 11.95
N SER A 68 -12.05 13.97 11.55
CA SER A 68 -13.37 13.74 12.14
C SER A 68 -13.87 12.32 11.91
N ASP A 69 -13.47 11.70 10.80
CA ASP A 69 -13.66 10.27 10.55
C ASP A 69 -12.67 9.45 11.40
N THR A 70 -13.21 8.77 12.42
CA THR A 70 -12.46 7.93 13.37
C THR A 70 -11.86 6.68 12.73
N THR A 71 -12.34 6.29 11.54
CA THR A 71 -11.80 5.16 10.78
C THR A 71 -10.57 5.53 9.95
N CYS A 72 -10.29 6.83 9.81
CA CYS A 72 -9.23 7.33 8.94
C CYS A 72 -7.98 7.80 9.70
N GLY A 73 -8.12 8.15 10.99
CA GLY A 73 -7.00 8.59 11.82
C GLY A 73 -5.89 7.54 11.92
N LYS A 74 -4.63 7.97 11.83
CA LYS A 74 -3.47 7.09 11.86
C LYS A 74 -2.31 7.72 12.62
N GLN A 75 -1.62 6.93 13.43
CA GLN A 75 -0.31 7.30 13.98
C GLN A 75 0.72 6.27 13.52
N THR A 76 1.84 6.76 12.99
CA THR A 76 2.92 5.93 12.43
C THR A 76 4.23 6.68 12.54
N PHE A 77 5.31 6.15 11.95
CA PHE A 77 6.60 6.82 11.93
C PHE A 77 6.94 7.31 10.53
N LEU A 78 7.65 8.43 10.47
CA LEU A 78 8.41 8.85 9.31
C LEU A 78 9.90 8.76 9.66
N LEU A 79 10.67 8.05 8.86
CA LEU A 79 12.12 7.94 8.98
C LEU A 79 12.77 8.63 7.80
N TYR A 80 13.65 9.60 8.05
CA TYR A 80 14.38 10.29 6.99
C TYR A 80 15.87 10.00 7.08
N SER A 81 16.50 9.55 5.99
CA SER A 81 17.94 9.39 5.89
C SER A 81 18.58 10.66 5.29
N PRO A 82 19.39 11.43 6.03
CA PRO A 82 20.05 12.61 5.50
C PRO A 82 21.09 12.30 4.42
N SER A 83 21.69 11.10 4.44
CA SER A 83 22.75 10.70 3.51
C SER A 83 22.21 10.30 2.13
N THR A 84 21.01 9.72 2.06
CA THR A 84 20.43 9.19 0.82
C THR A 84 19.12 9.86 0.40
N GLN A 85 18.59 10.75 1.23
CA GLN A 85 17.27 11.38 1.08
C GLN A 85 16.09 10.40 1.07
N GLN A 86 16.31 9.15 1.49
CA GLN A 86 15.24 8.16 1.61
C GLN A 86 14.29 8.54 2.74
N VAL A 87 13.01 8.33 2.49
CA VAL A 87 11.90 8.54 3.41
C VAL A 87 11.14 7.22 3.52
N LEU A 88 11.03 6.71 4.74
CA LEU A 88 10.17 5.58 5.04
C LEU A 88 8.99 6.05 5.86
N ILE A 89 7.78 5.62 5.50
CA ILE A 89 6.56 5.85 6.29
C ILE A 89 5.96 4.49 6.64
N GLY A 90 5.91 4.18 7.93
CA GLY A 90 5.57 2.84 8.38
C GLY A 90 5.72 2.59 9.88
N ALA A 91 5.46 1.35 10.26
CA ALA A 91 5.69 0.87 11.62
C ALA A 91 7.17 0.56 11.85
N VAL A 92 7.63 0.79 13.08
CA VAL A 92 9.00 0.50 13.52
C VAL A 92 8.92 -0.36 14.77
N PHE A 93 9.54 -1.52 14.72
CA PHE A 93 9.54 -2.51 15.80
C PHE A 93 10.95 -2.71 16.31
N ALA A 94 11.13 -2.68 17.63
CA ALA A 94 12.40 -3.08 18.23
C ALA A 94 12.52 -4.61 18.19
N LEU A 95 13.66 -5.09 17.70
CA LEU A 95 14.02 -6.51 17.73
C LEU A 95 14.81 -6.79 19.01
N PRO A 96 14.46 -7.84 19.78
CA PRO A 96 15.13 -8.16 21.03
C PRO A 96 16.62 -8.44 20.77
N PRO A 97 17.57 -7.90 21.57
CA PRO A 97 18.99 -8.19 21.44
C PRO A 97 19.30 -9.52 22.12
N ASP A 98 18.94 -10.63 21.48
CA ASP A 98 19.25 -11.98 21.95
C ASP A 98 20.13 -12.76 20.96
N ASN A 99 20.56 -13.95 21.36
CA ASN A 99 21.56 -14.74 20.63
C ASN A 99 21.00 -15.48 19.40
N ARG A 100 19.73 -15.30 19.04
CA ARG A 100 19.17 -15.93 17.84
C ARG A 100 19.70 -15.23 16.58
N SER A 101 19.67 -15.94 15.45
CA SER A 101 19.93 -15.32 14.14
C SER A 101 18.95 -14.17 13.88
N LEU A 102 19.36 -13.21 13.06
CA LEU A 102 18.49 -12.08 12.73
C LEU A 102 17.16 -12.54 12.10
N ASP A 103 17.21 -13.49 11.17
CA ASP A 103 16.02 -14.11 10.58
C ASP A 103 15.06 -14.64 11.66
N ALA A 104 15.59 -15.36 12.66
CA ALA A 104 14.78 -15.91 13.75
C ALA A 104 14.22 -14.83 14.68
N ARG A 105 14.97 -13.73 14.92
CA ARG A 105 14.52 -12.58 15.72
C ARG A 105 13.38 -11.84 15.02
N VAL A 106 13.52 -11.59 13.72
CA VAL A 106 12.48 -11.00 12.87
C VAL A 106 11.24 -11.88 12.87
N ALA A 107 11.39 -13.17 12.53
CA ALA A 107 10.30 -14.14 12.46
C ALA A 107 9.52 -14.22 13.79
N ALA A 108 10.22 -14.28 14.93
CA ALA A 108 9.58 -14.31 16.24
C ALA A 108 8.86 -13.00 16.55
N GLY A 109 9.47 -11.85 16.24
CA GLY A 109 8.87 -10.54 16.46
C GLY A 109 7.59 -10.34 15.66
N THR A 110 7.60 -10.68 14.37
CA THR A 110 6.42 -10.54 13.51
C THR A 110 5.35 -11.58 13.80
N SER A 111 5.74 -12.81 14.17
CA SER A 111 4.77 -13.83 14.57
C SER A 111 4.00 -13.43 15.82
N GLY A 112 4.68 -12.82 16.79
CA GLY A 112 4.02 -12.27 17.98
C GLY A 112 3.07 -11.13 17.64
N LEU A 113 3.47 -10.23 16.74
CA LEU A 113 2.67 -9.08 16.31
C LEU A 113 1.39 -9.51 15.58
N LEU A 114 1.53 -10.41 14.60
CA LEU A 114 0.44 -10.86 13.73
C LEU A 114 -0.34 -12.03 14.32
N LYS A 115 0.07 -12.55 15.49
CA LYS A 115 -0.53 -13.72 16.15
C LYS A 115 -0.65 -14.93 15.21
N THR A 116 0.30 -15.08 14.30
CA THR A 116 0.36 -16.16 13.32
C THR A 116 1.81 -16.55 13.10
N PRO A 117 2.16 -17.84 12.88
CA PRO A 117 3.53 -18.22 12.60
C PRO A 117 4.02 -17.65 11.25
N LEU A 118 5.15 -16.94 11.26
CA LEU A 118 5.87 -16.51 10.06
C LEU A 118 7.30 -17.07 10.06
N THR A 119 7.81 -17.34 8.87
CA THR A 119 9.24 -17.39 8.61
C THR A 119 9.73 -16.01 8.17
N ALA A 120 11.02 -15.75 8.29
CA ALA A 120 11.62 -14.53 7.77
C ALA A 120 12.95 -14.84 7.08
N THR A 121 13.28 -14.02 6.09
CA THR A 121 14.57 -14.05 5.39
C THR A 121 15.06 -12.62 5.24
N VAL A 122 16.22 -12.34 5.83
CA VAL A 122 16.89 -11.05 5.68
C VAL A 122 17.93 -11.13 4.57
N SER A 123 17.84 -10.23 3.60
CA SER A 123 18.82 -10.12 2.53
C SER A 123 20.23 -9.88 3.10
N PRO A 124 21.27 -10.56 2.62
CA PRO A 124 22.65 -10.27 3.05
C PRO A 124 23.17 -8.94 2.49
N ILE A 125 22.47 -8.35 1.51
CA ILE A 125 22.90 -7.17 0.76
C ILE A 125 22.37 -5.90 1.44
N PHE A 126 23.28 -4.97 1.73
CA PHE A 126 22.93 -3.64 2.19
C PHE A 126 22.51 -2.74 1.02
N LEU A 127 21.40 -2.05 1.21
CA LEU A 127 21.00 -0.91 0.39
C LEU A 127 21.91 0.31 0.69
N PRO A 128 21.94 1.35 -0.18
CA PRO A 128 22.77 2.54 0.03
C PRO A 128 22.50 3.30 1.35
N ASP A 129 21.28 3.20 1.88
CA ASP A 129 20.87 3.76 3.17
C ASP A 129 21.18 2.82 4.37
N ARG A 130 21.91 1.73 4.10
CA ARG A 130 22.31 0.69 5.04
C ARG A 130 21.15 -0.12 5.63
N LEU A 131 19.99 -0.10 4.99
CA LEU A 131 18.93 -1.07 5.27
C LEU A 131 19.23 -2.40 4.58
N ARG A 132 18.66 -3.49 5.10
CA ARG A 132 18.57 -4.78 4.40
C ARG A 132 17.11 -5.15 4.25
N GLU A 133 16.74 -5.60 3.06
CA GLU A 133 15.37 -6.05 2.79
C GLU A 133 15.04 -7.32 3.56
N VAL A 134 13.78 -7.44 3.93
CA VAL A 134 13.25 -8.58 4.68
C VAL A 134 11.97 -9.05 4.01
N ALA A 135 11.88 -10.36 3.78
CA ALA A 135 10.64 -11.03 3.45
C ALA A 135 10.16 -11.82 4.68
N MET A 136 8.89 -11.67 5.05
CA MET A 136 8.25 -12.37 6.16
C MET A 136 7.06 -13.15 5.62
N THR A 137 7.14 -14.48 5.62
CA THR A 137 6.19 -15.34 4.91
C THR A 137 5.36 -16.16 5.87
N LYS A 138 4.04 -16.18 5.66
CA LYS A 138 3.11 -17.13 6.29
C LYS A 138 2.59 -18.11 5.23
N GLN A 139 2.25 -19.31 5.66
CA GLN A 139 1.55 -20.27 4.80
C GLN A 139 0.05 -20.01 4.86
N THR A 140 -0.62 -20.04 3.70
CA THR A 140 -2.07 -19.91 3.58
C THR A 140 -2.62 -21.07 2.75
N PRO A 141 -3.94 -21.34 2.78
CA PRO A 141 -4.56 -22.32 1.88
C PRO A 141 -4.32 -22.04 0.39
N TYR A 142 -3.97 -20.79 0.04
CA TYR A 142 -3.70 -20.37 -1.33
C TYR A 142 -2.21 -20.42 -1.70
N GLY A 143 -1.32 -20.71 -0.75
CA GLY A 143 0.13 -20.67 -0.94
C GLY A 143 0.83 -19.70 0.03
N PRO A 144 2.14 -19.49 -0.14
CA PRO A 144 2.89 -18.56 0.70
C PRO A 144 2.42 -17.12 0.45
N PHE A 145 2.18 -16.38 1.54
CA PHE A 145 1.90 -14.96 1.51
C PHE A 145 3.01 -14.22 2.25
N SER A 146 3.65 -13.25 1.58
CA SER A 146 4.78 -12.51 2.13
C SER A 146 4.39 -11.09 2.52
N TYR A 147 5.02 -10.57 3.56
CA TYR A 147 5.09 -9.14 3.87
C TYR A 147 6.54 -8.71 3.69
N HIS A 148 6.75 -7.46 3.26
CA HIS A 148 8.08 -6.93 3.05
C HIS A 148 8.41 -5.81 4.03
N GLY A 149 9.69 -5.70 4.36
CA GLY A 149 10.19 -4.67 5.25
C GLY A 149 11.69 -4.52 5.17
N PHE A 150 12.24 -3.83 6.15
CA PHE A 150 13.64 -3.51 6.23
C PHE A 150 14.17 -3.71 7.64
N VAL A 151 15.39 -4.21 7.78
CA VAL A 151 16.13 -4.16 9.04
C VAL A 151 17.28 -3.18 8.90
N ASP A 152 17.47 -2.37 9.94
CA ASP A 152 18.56 -1.40 9.99
C ASP A 152 19.93 -2.06 10.24
N ALA A 153 21.02 -1.34 9.94
CA ALA A 153 22.37 -1.91 10.09
C ALA A 153 22.78 -2.21 11.54
N SER A 154 22.03 -1.75 12.55
CA SER A 154 22.25 -2.18 13.93
C SER A 154 21.58 -3.51 14.27
N GLU A 155 20.73 -4.03 13.37
CA GLU A 155 19.92 -5.22 13.57
C GLU A 155 18.96 -5.14 14.77
N ARG A 156 18.58 -3.92 15.18
CA ARG A 156 17.70 -3.69 16.33
C ARG A 156 16.33 -3.19 15.94
N PHE A 157 16.13 -2.79 14.69
CA PHE A 157 14.85 -2.27 14.24
C PHE A 157 14.39 -2.95 12.95
N LEU A 158 13.17 -3.46 12.99
CA LEU A 158 12.39 -3.85 11.82
C LEU A 158 11.46 -2.70 11.44
N ILE A 159 11.44 -2.35 10.15
CA ILE A 159 10.64 -1.28 9.58
C ILE A 159 9.70 -1.91 8.55
N ILE A 160 8.39 -1.72 8.71
CA ILE A 160 7.38 -2.19 7.75
C ILE A 160 6.62 -0.98 7.23
N GLY A 161 6.68 -0.74 5.94
CA GLY A 161 5.96 0.34 5.29
C GLY A 161 6.58 0.78 3.97
N THR A 162 6.09 1.90 3.47
CA THR A 162 6.55 2.51 2.22
C THR A 162 7.97 3.02 2.34
N ARG A 163 8.77 2.83 1.29
CA ARG A 163 10.09 3.43 1.11
C ARG A 163 10.09 4.23 -0.18
N GLY A 164 10.46 5.50 -0.12
CA GLY A 164 10.61 6.36 -1.30
C GLY A 164 11.61 7.48 -1.04
N THR A 165 11.73 8.43 -1.96
CA THR A 165 12.75 9.48 -1.90
C THR A 165 12.08 10.85 -1.78
N LEU A 166 12.58 11.74 -0.91
CA LEU A 166 11.90 13.00 -0.55
C LEU A 166 11.53 13.89 -1.76
N GLY A 167 12.33 13.87 -2.83
CA GLY A 167 12.10 14.64 -4.04
C GLY A 167 11.23 13.96 -5.11
N VAL A 168 10.79 12.72 -4.86
CA VAL A 168 9.94 11.94 -5.77
C VAL A 168 8.53 11.91 -5.20
N ASP A 169 7.51 12.08 -6.05
CA ASP A 169 6.11 12.01 -5.60
C ASP A 169 5.81 10.59 -5.09
N PRO A 170 5.51 10.40 -3.79
CA PRO A 170 5.25 9.07 -3.25
C PRO A 170 4.04 8.38 -3.90
N ALA A 171 3.11 9.14 -4.48
CA ALA A 171 2.02 8.59 -5.26
C ALA A 171 2.53 7.74 -6.44
N GLN A 172 3.63 8.17 -7.09
CA GLN A 172 4.24 7.40 -8.17
C GLN A 172 4.85 6.09 -7.63
N THR A 173 5.64 6.17 -6.56
CA THR A 173 6.27 5.01 -5.93
C THR A 173 5.24 3.96 -5.50
N ILE A 174 4.14 4.38 -4.88
CA ILE A 174 3.06 3.48 -4.48
C ILE A 174 2.39 2.86 -5.71
N ARG A 175 2.07 3.65 -6.75
CA ARG A 175 1.43 3.16 -7.98
C ARG A 175 2.28 2.11 -8.70
N GLU A 176 3.59 2.31 -8.75
CA GLU A 176 4.54 1.34 -9.31
C GLU A 176 4.60 0.08 -8.43
N SER A 177 4.73 0.24 -7.11
CA SER A 177 4.84 -0.88 -6.18
C SER A 177 3.62 -1.81 -6.21
N ILE A 178 2.41 -1.29 -6.32
CA ILE A 178 1.18 -2.11 -6.36
C ILE A 178 0.80 -2.57 -7.77
N GLY A 179 1.59 -2.21 -8.79
CA GLY A 179 1.35 -2.61 -10.18
C GLY A 179 0.12 -1.96 -10.80
N VAL A 180 -0.14 -0.66 -10.61
CA VAL A 180 -1.26 0.06 -11.26
C VAL A 180 -1.28 -0.07 -12.79
N GLY A 181 -0.14 -0.37 -13.40
CA GLY A 181 -0.05 -0.67 -14.83
C GLY A 181 -0.82 -1.92 -15.26
N SER A 182 -1.04 -2.89 -14.37
CA SER A 182 -1.79 -4.12 -14.66
C SER A 182 -3.30 -3.99 -14.41
N ALA A 183 -3.78 -2.82 -13.99
CA ALA A 183 -5.20 -2.62 -13.70
C ALA A 183 -6.05 -2.82 -14.96
N VAL A 184 -7.16 -3.55 -14.83
CA VAL A 184 -8.13 -3.67 -15.92
C VAL A 184 -8.88 -2.35 -16.04
N ARG A 185 -8.89 -1.77 -17.24
CA ARG A 185 -9.31 -0.38 -17.47
C ARG A 185 -10.50 -0.27 -18.41
N ARG A 186 -11.25 0.83 -18.24
CA ARG A 186 -12.25 1.33 -19.19
C ARG A 186 -12.36 2.85 -19.12
N GLY A 187 -13.05 3.40 -20.12
CA GLY A 187 -13.19 4.84 -20.30
C GLY A 187 -12.10 5.41 -21.21
N ASN A 188 -11.87 6.71 -21.13
CA ASN A 188 -10.94 7.41 -21.99
C ASN A 188 -9.51 7.28 -21.44
N PRO A 189 -8.59 6.57 -22.11
CA PRO A 189 -7.21 6.41 -21.64
C PRO A 189 -6.42 7.73 -21.59
N LYS A 190 -6.89 8.77 -22.29
CA LYS A 190 -6.32 10.13 -22.29
C LYS A 190 -7.03 11.08 -21.33
N ALA A 191 -7.98 10.59 -20.52
CA ALA A 191 -8.65 11.40 -19.51
C ALA A 191 -7.66 11.94 -18.48
N LYS A 192 -7.86 13.20 -18.06
CA LYS A 192 -7.09 13.82 -16.96
C LYS A 192 -7.45 13.26 -15.58
N VAL A 193 -8.59 12.58 -15.48
CA VAL A 193 -9.06 11.95 -14.25
C VAL A 193 -8.75 10.48 -14.32
N GLU A 194 -7.74 10.05 -13.57
CA GLU A 194 -7.47 8.63 -13.34
C GLU A 194 -8.07 8.22 -11.99
N VAL A 195 -8.77 7.09 -12.00
CA VAL A 195 -9.35 6.49 -10.80
C VAL A 195 -8.95 5.03 -10.78
N ILE A 196 -8.21 4.60 -9.76
CA ILE A 196 -7.93 3.18 -9.52
C ILE A 196 -8.75 2.73 -8.32
N GLU A 197 -9.60 1.75 -8.52
CA GLU A 197 -10.32 1.06 -7.46
C GLU A 197 -9.54 -0.19 -7.04
N LEU A 198 -9.26 -0.31 -5.74
CA LEU A 198 -8.78 -1.53 -5.11
C LEU A 198 -9.94 -2.16 -4.37
N SER A 199 -10.40 -3.31 -4.85
CA SER A 199 -11.66 -3.89 -4.42
C SER A 199 -11.55 -5.38 -4.16
N ASP A 200 -12.37 -5.84 -3.21
CA ASP A 200 -12.61 -7.23 -2.91
C ASP A 200 -14.03 -7.60 -3.36
N PHE A 201 -14.17 -8.69 -4.10
CA PHE A 201 -15.46 -9.18 -4.62
C PHE A 201 -16.43 -9.66 -3.53
N GLN A 202 -15.94 -10.11 -2.38
CA GLN A 202 -16.78 -10.57 -1.26
C GLN A 202 -17.06 -9.48 -0.23
N CYS A 203 -16.26 -8.42 -0.20
CA CYS A 203 -16.45 -7.35 0.76
C CYS A 203 -17.83 -6.67 0.58
N PRO A 204 -18.70 -6.65 1.60
CA PRO A 204 -20.00 -5.99 1.51
C PRO A 204 -19.90 -4.48 1.29
N SER A 205 -18.85 -3.84 1.82
CA SER A 205 -18.59 -2.42 1.60
C SER A 205 -18.25 -2.12 0.13
N CYS A 206 -17.53 -3.02 -0.55
CA CYS A 206 -17.29 -2.92 -1.99
C CYS A 206 -18.58 -3.03 -2.79
N GLY A 207 -19.48 -3.97 -2.44
CA GLY A 207 -20.79 -4.07 -3.09
C GLY A 207 -21.65 -2.82 -2.93
N ARG A 208 -21.68 -2.24 -1.72
CA ARG A 208 -22.37 -0.95 -1.50
C ARG A 208 -21.73 0.19 -2.29
N ALA A 209 -20.40 0.22 -2.37
CA ALA A 209 -19.68 1.21 -3.17
C ALA A 209 -19.97 1.04 -4.66
N HIS A 210 -19.96 -0.20 -5.18
CA HIS A 210 -20.25 -0.52 -6.57
C HIS A 210 -21.61 0.03 -7.00
N LYS A 211 -22.67 -0.16 -6.19
CA LYS A 211 -24.02 0.40 -6.45
C LYS A 211 -24.04 1.93 -6.60
N GLN A 212 -23.08 2.65 -6.00
CA GLN A 212 -23.01 4.11 -6.04
C GLN A 212 -22.00 4.65 -7.08
N VAL A 213 -20.87 3.97 -7.22
CA VAL A 213 -19.73 4.39 -8.05
C VAL A 213 -19.91 3.92 -9.49
N GLU A 214 -20.45 2.72 -9.73
CA GLU A 214 -20.63 2.15 -11.07
C GLU A 214 -21.46 3.07 -11.98
N PRO A 215 -22.66 3.55 -11.59
CA PRO A 215 -23.45 4.43 -12.45
C PRO A 215 -22.76 5.77 -12.71
N LEU A 216 -22.01 6.27 -11.72
CA LEU A 216 -21.24 7.50 -11.85
C LEU A 216 -20.11 7.35 -12.87
N ILE A 217 -19.35 6.25 -12.82
CA ILE A 217 -18.28 5.97 -13.78
C ILE A 217 -18.84 5.72 -15.17
N ALA A 218 -19.85 4.85 -15.31
CA ALA A 218 -20.46 4.48 -16.58
C ALA A 218 -20.98 5.71 -17.35
N LYS A 219 -21.60 6.67 -16.66
CA LYS A 219 -22.10 7.92 -17.27
C LYS A 219 -20.98 8.86 -17.75
N HIS A 220 -19.76 8.71 -17.24
CA HIS A 220 -18.66 9.66 -17.46
C HIS A 220 -17.39 9.01 -18.03
N LEU A 221 -17.52 7.87 -18.71
CA LEU A 221 -16.39 7.15 -19.32
C LEU A 221 -15.54 8.02 -20.27
N SER A 222 -16.12 9.03 -20.93
CA SER A 222 -15.35 9.97 -21.77
C SER A 222 -14.40 10.88 -20.99
N LYS A 223 -14.64 11.06 -19.67
CA LYS A 223 -13.90 11.95 -18.77
C LYS A 223 -12.96 11.23 -17.82
N VAL A 224 -13.03 9.90 -17.74
CA VAL A 224 -12.33 9.10 -16.73
C VAL A 224 -11.56 7.96 -17.37
N ASN A 225 -10.33 7.75 -16.89
CA ASN A 225 -9.58 6.51 -17.05
C ASN A 225 -9.77 5.70 -15.76
N TYR A 226 -10.73 4.77 -15.77
CA TYR A 226 -11.08 3.98 -14.60
C TYR A 226 -10.40 2.62 -14.67
N GLY A 227 -9.55 2.32 -13.69
CA GLY A 227 -8.88 1.04 -13.52
C GLY A 227 -9.34 0.34 -12.26
N ARG A 228 -9.31 -0.99 -12.27
CA ARG A 228 -9.60 -1.82 -11.09
C ARG A 228 -8.45 -2.81 -10.84
N LEU A 229 -8.10 -2.96 -9.56
CA LEU A 229 -7.21 -3.97 -9.02
C LEU A 229 -7.93 -4.77 -7.95
N ASP A 230 -7.68 -6.08 -7.92
CA ASP A 230 -8.22 -6.97 -6.89
C ASP A 230 -7.40 -6.87 -5.60
N LEU A 231 -8.08 -6.67 -4.48
CA LEU A 231 -7.53 -6.69 -3.13
C LEU A 231 -8.33 -7.67 -2.25
N PRO A 232 -8.27 -8.99 -2.50
CA PRO A 232 -8.96 -9.99 -1.70
C PRO A 232 -8.41 -10.01 -0.27
N LEU A 233 -9.25 -9.67 0.71
CA LEU A 233 -8.97 -9.72 2.14
C LEU A 233 -9.31 -11.13 2.65
N PHE A 234 -8.60 -12.12 2.12
CA PHE A 234 -8.93 -13.55 2.18
C PHE A 234 -8.96 -14.17 3.59
N GLU A 235 -8.44 -13.48 4.60
CA GLU A 235 -8.58 -13.91 6.00
C GLU A 235 -10.00 -13.71 6.54
N HIS A 236 -10.77 -12.80 5.95
CA HIS A 236 -12.15 -12.49 6.33
C HIS A 236 -13.15 -12.84 5.24
N HIS A 237 -12.66 -13.01 4.02
CA HIS A 237 -13.47 -13.22 2.83
C HIS A 237 -13.03 -14.52 2.11
N PRO A 238 -13.58 -15.69 2.52
CA PRO A 238 -13.14 -17.01 2.03
C PRO A 238 -13.24 -17.25 0.51
N TRP A 239 -14.15 -16.58 -0.20
CA TRP A 239 -14.28 -16.71 -1.66
C TRP A 239 -13.71 -15.53 -2.45
N SER A 240 -13.08 -14.54 -1.78
CA SER A 240 -12.46 -13.39 -2.44
C SER A 240 -11.32 -13.75 -3.40
N ILE A 241 -10.44 -14.70 -3.04
CA ILE A 241 -9.34 -15.16 -3.92
C ILE A 241 -9.90 -15.89 -5.16
N PRO A 242 -10.79 -16.90 -5.02
CA PRO A 242 -11.48 -17.49 -6.17
C PRO A 242 -12.12 -16.46 -7.09
N ALA A 243 -12.83 -15.47 -6.54
CA ALA A 243 -13.46 -14.42 -7.34
C ALA A 243 -12.46 -13.54 -8.10
N ALA A 244 -11.36 -13.14 -7.44
CA ALA A 244 -10.30 -12.38 -8.09
C ALA A 244 -9.61 -13.18 -9.22
N LEU A 245 -9.31 -14.46 -8.99
CA LEU A 245 -8.75 -15.34 -10.03
C LEU A 245 -9.73 -15.55 -11.19
N GLY A 246 -11.03 -15.69 -10.89
CA GLY A 246 -12.08 -15.72 -11.90
C GLY A 246 -12.09 -14.46 -12.75
N ALA A 247 -12.02 -13.27 -12.14
CA ALA A 247 -11.96 -12.01 -12.86
C ALA A 247 -10.74 -11.92 -13.80
N ARG A 248 -9.56 -12.36 -13.33
CA ARG A 248 -8.33 -12.38 -14.15
C ARG A 248 -8.44 -13.36 -15.31
N ALA A 249 -9.00 -14.55 -15.08
CA ALA A 249 -9.24 -15.55 -16.12
C ALA A 249 -10.25 -15.04 -17.17
N ILE A 250 -11.36 -14.43 -16.74
CA ILE A 250 -12.33 -13.79 -17.64
C ILE A 250 -11.69 -12.65 -18.43
N HIS A 251 -10.86 -11.80 -17.80
CA HIS A 251 -10.18 -10.73 -18.51
C HIS A 251 -9.27 -11.27 -19.62
N ASN A 252 -8.59 -12.39 -19.38
CA ASN A 252 -7.68 -13.00 -20.35
C ASN A 252 -8.42 -13.68 -21.51
N VAL A 253 -9.45 -14.47 -21.21
CA VAL A 253 -10.17 -15.29 -22.21
C VAL A 253 -11.24 -14.49 -22.95
N ALA A 254 -11.95 -13.62 -22.23
CA ALA A 254 -13.08 -12.84 -22.73
C ALA A 254 -13.01 -11.41 -22.18
N PRO A 255 -12.03 -10.58 -22.58
CA PRO A 255 -11.79 -9.24 -22.02
C PRO A 255 -13.02 -8.33 -22.04
N GLY A 256 -13.88 -8.46 -23.06
CA GLY A 256 -15.15 -7.72 -23.17
C GLY A 256 -16.21 -8.08 -22.11
N LYS A 257 -16.03 -9.19 -21.39
CA LYS A 257 -16.93 -9.68 -20.33
C LYS A 257 -16.45 -9.38 -18.92
N TYR A 258 -15.24 -8.81 -18.75
CA TYR A 258 -14.69 -8.50 -17.42
C TYR A 258 -15.63 -7.63 -16.58
N TRP A 259 -16.14 -6.53 -17.14
CA TRP A 259 -17.04 -5.65 -16.40
C TRP A 259 -18.42 -6.26 -16.15
N SER A 260 -18.90 -7.12 -17.06
CA SER A 260 -20.10 -7.92 -16.82
C SER A 260 -19.90 -8.89 -15.65
N TYR A 261 -18.73 -9.52 -15.55
CA TYR A 261 -18.36 -10.37 -14.42
C TYR A 261 -18.30 -9.57 -13.12
N VAL A 262 -17.67 -8.39 -13.14
CA VAL A 262 -17.60 -7.51 -11.97
C VAL A 262 -19.00 -7.15 -11.46
N ASN A 263 -19.88 -6.70 -12.36
CA ASN A 263 -21.25 -6.35 -12.01
C ASN A 263 -22.03 -7.56 -11.48
N PHE A 264 -21.94 -8.70 -12.17
CA PHE A 264 -22.60 -9.95 -11.77
C PHE A 264 -22.23 -10.34 -10.34
N ILE A 265 -20.94 -10.33 -9.98
CA ILE A 265 -20.52 -10.72 -8.63
C ILE A 265 -21.05 -9.74 -7.58
N PHE A 266 -20.95 -8.43 -7.80
CA PHE A 266 -21.41 -7.43 -6.82
C PHE A 266 -22.93 -7.35 -6.69
N GLU A 267 -23.67 -7.66 -7.74
CA GLU A 267 -25.13 -7.74 -7.71
C GLU A 267 -25.64 -8.99 -6.98
N ASN A 268 -24.81 -10.05 -6.89
CA ASN A 268 -25.22 -11.37 -6.40
C ASN A 268 -24.45 -11.86 -5.15
N GLN A 269 -23.74 -10.98 -4.42
CA GLN A 269 -22.91 -11.40 -3.27
C GLN A 269 -23.67 -12.25 -2.24
N GLU A 270 -24.92 -11.90 -1.91
CA GLU A 270 -25.73 -12.66 -0.94
C GLU A 270 -26.12 -14.06 -1.42
N THR A 271 -26.30 -14.23 -2.74
CA THR A 271 -26.59 -15.52 -3.36
C THR A 271 -25.32 -16.36 -3.46
N ILE A 272 -24.20 -15.73 -3.82
CA ILE A 272 -22.88 -16.36 -3.93
C ILE A 272 -22.39 -16.87 -2.56
N GLU A 273 -22.65 -16.13 -1.48
CA GLU A 273 -22.31 -16.55 -0.10
C GLU A 273 -22.99 -17.89 0.28
N LYS A 274 -24.15 -18.18 -0.32
CA LYS A 274 -24.89 -19.43 -0.09
C LYS A 274 -24.53 -20.54 -1.09
N ALA A 275 -23.71 -20.24 -2.10
CA ALA A 275 -23.29 -21.23 -3.07
C ALA A 275 -22.36 -22.25 -2.41
N PRO A 276 -22.47 -23.55 -2.76
CA PRO A 276 -21.63 -24.57 -2.17
C PRO A 276 -20.15 -24.38 -2.52
N LEU A 277 -19.85 -23.93 -3.75
CA LEU A 277 -18.52 -23.67 -4.26
C LEU A 277 -18.53 -22.49 -5.23
N PHE A 278 -17.48 -21.66 -5.18
CA PHE A 278 -17.32 -20.54 -6.11
C PHE A 278 -17.08 -21.01 -7.56
N ASP A 279 -16.45 -22.17 -7.76
CA ASP A 279 -16.23 -22.77 -9.08
C ASP A 279 -17.54 -22.89 -9.88
N THR A 280 -18.64 -23.29 -9.22
CA THR A 280 -19.96 -23.39 -9.86
C THR A 280 -20.49 -22.02 -10.29
N VAL A 281 -20.27 -20.98 -9.48
CA VAL A 281 -20.66 -19.61 -9.83
C VAL A 281 -19.92 -19.14 -11.08
N LEU A 282 -18.60 -19.41 -11.15
CA LEU A 282 -17.78 -19.02 -12.29
C LEU A 282 -18.13 -19.83 -13.55
N GLN A 283 -18.40 -21.14 -13.43
CA GLN A 283 -18.84 -22.00 -14.53
C GLN A 283 -20.16 -21.53 -15.13
N ASN A 284 -21.17 -21.26 -14.29
CA ASN A 284 -22.47 -20.77 -14.74
C ASN A 284 -22.33 -19.43 -15.46
N PHE A 285 -21.52 -18.50 -14.93
CA PHE A 285 -21.24 -17.24 -15.62
C PHE A 285 -20.61 -17.46 -17.00
N CYS A 286 -19.73 -18.45 -17.14
CA CYS A 286 -19.13 -18.78 -18.44
C CYS A 286 -20.19 -19.34 -19.41
N GLU A 287 -21.05 -20.24 -18.95
CA GLU A 287 -22.15 -20.81 -19.74
C GLU A 287 -23.14 -19.72 -20.22
N ASP A 288 -23.60 -18.85 -19.31
CA ASP A 288 -24.54 -17.76 -19.60
C ASP A 288 -23.99 -16.70 -20.59
N HIS A 289 -22.68 -16.72 -20.85
CA HIS A 289 -22.00 -15.76 -21.71
C HIS A 289 -21.22 -16.39 -22.86
N ASP A 290 -21.45 -17.68 -23.14
CA ASP A 290 -20.79 -18.44 -24.21
C ASP A 290 -19.25 -18.37 -24.13
N ILE A 291 -18.70 -18.42 -22.92
CA ILE A 291 -17.25 -18.38 -22.66
C ILE A 291 -16.73 -19.81 -22.48
N ASP A 292 -15.64 -20.17 -23.18
CA ASP A 292 -15.02 -21.50 -23.04
C ASP A 292 -14.48 -21.72 -21.62
N TRP A 293 -15.17 -22.56 -20.85
CA TRP A 293 -14.78 -22.91 -19.49
C TRP A 293 -13.36 -23.49 -19.42
N LYS A 294 -12.93 -24.32 -20.39
CA LYS A 294 -11.61 -24.96 -20.33
C LYS A 294 -10.48 -23.92 -20.38
N SER A 295 -10.63 -22.89 -21.20
CA SER A 295 -9.68 -21.77 -21.26
C SER A 295 -9.65 -20.97 -19.98
N VAL A 296 -10.81 -20.72 -19.36
CA VAL A 296 -10.94 -20.01 -18.07
C VAL A 296 -10.32 -20.84 -16.95
N GLU A 297 -10.68 -22.11 -16.83
CA GLU A 297 -10.22 -23.02 -15.78
C GLU A 297 -8.70 -23.13 -15.73
N ARG A 298 -8.05 -23.18 -16.89
CA ARG A 298 -6.58 -23.24 -16.98
C ARG A 298 -5.90 -22.07 -16.28
N ILE A 299 -6.44 -20.85 -16.41
CA ILE A 299 -5.89 -19.64 -15.78
C ILE A 299 -6.36 -19.55 -14.32
N TYR A 300 -7.64 -19.81 -14.08
CA TYR A 300 -8.24 -19.82 -12.75
C TYR A 300 -7.51 -20.77 -11.78
N ARG A 301 -7.02 -21.92 -12.28
CA ARG A 301 -6.26 -22.90 -11.48
C ARG A 301 -4.74 -22.69 -11.50
N SER A 302 -4.22 -21.74 -12.27
CA SER A 302 -2.77 -21.52 -12.41
C SER A 302 -2.12 -21.12 -11.08
N PRO A 303 -1.10 -21.85 -10.60
CA PRO A 303 -0.29 -21.42 -9.47
C PRO A 303 0.43 -20.08 -9.72
N GLU A 304 0.86 -19.84 -10.96
CA GLU A 304 1.54 -18.61 -11.35
C GLU A 304 0.61 -17.39 -11.21
N GLU A 305 -0.62 -17.49 -11.70
CA GLU A 305 -1.62 -16.43 -11.58
C GLU A 305 -1.99 -16.16 -10.12
N ARG A 306 -2.12 -17.23 -9.32
CA ARG A 306 -2.36 -17.13 -7.88
C ARG A 306 -1.21 -16.45 -7.14
N ASN A 307 0.03 -16.81 -7.44
CA ASN A 307 1.20 -16.18 -6.85
C ASN A 307 1.30 -14.71 -7.25
N ALA A 308 1.01 -14.38 -8.51
CA ALA A 308 0.97 -12.99 -8.98
C ALA A 308 -0.12 -12.17 -8.27
N LEU A 309 -1.28 -12.77 -7.97
CA LEU A 309 -2.34 -12.14 -7.18
C LEU A 309 -1.89 -11.89 -5.74
N LEU A 310 -1.36 -12.91 -5.07
CA LEU A 310 -0.91 -12.80 -3.67
C LEU A 310 0.24 -11.79 -3.53
N GLU A 311 1.18 -11.76 -4.48
CA GLU A 311 2.26 -10.75 -4.49
C GLU A 311 1.71 -9.34 -4.69
N GLN A 312 0.75 -9.15 -5.58
CA GLN A 312 0.13 -7.83 -5.76
C GLN A 312 -0.59 -7.35 -4.49
N VAL A 313 -1.31 -8.25 -3.80
CA VAL A 313 -1.95 -7.97 -2.50
C VAL A 313 -0.91 -7.67 -1.42
N SER A 314 0.17 -8.44 -1.37
CA SER A 314 1.31 -8.19 -0.48
C SER A 314 1.84 -6.76 -0.63
N ARG A 315 2.10 -6.32 -1.86
CA ARG A 315 2.55 -4.95 -2.12
C ARG A 315 1.54 -3.90 -1.70
N MET A 316 0.24 -4.14 -1.86
CA MET A 316 -0.79 -3.23 -1.35
C MET A 316 -0.70 -3.10 0.18
N PHE A 317 -0.53 -4.21 0.90
CA PHE A 317 -0.38 -4.23 2.35
C PHE A 317 0.91 -3.54 2.82
N ASP A 318 2.03 -3.78 2.15
CA ASP A 318 3.31 -3.12 2.43
C ASP A 318 3.22 -1.58 2.28
N ASN A 319 2.38 -1.11 1.36
CA ASN A 319 2.08 0.30 1.17
C ASN A 319 0.95 0.82 2.08
N GLY A 320 0.50 0.02 3.04
CA GLY A 320 -0.52 0.37 4.03
C GLY A 320 -1.95 0.40 3.49
N ILE A 321 -2.19 -0.14 2.29
CA ILE A 321 -3.53 -0.29 1.70
C ILE A 321 -4.09 -1.65 2.13
N VAL A 322 -4.67 -1.68 3.32
CA VAL A 322 -5.11 -2.90 4.02
C VAL A 322 -6.63 -3.01 4.16
N SER A 323 -7.38 -2.18 3.41
CA SER A 323 -8.84 -2.10 3.50
C SER A 323 -9.49 -1.92 2.14
N THR A 324 -10.71 -2.43 1.99
CA THR A 324 -11.50 -2.29 0.77
C THR A 324 -12.89 -1.69 1.02
N PRO A 325 -13.45 -0.94 0.06
CA PRO A 325 -12.75 -0.46 -1.13
C PRO A 325 -11.76 0.66 -0.78
N THR A 326 -10.66 0.74 -1.54
CA THR A 326 -9.76 1.90 -1.52
C THR A 326 -9.73 2.50 -2.93
N TYR A 327 -9.77 3.83 -3.03
CA TYR A 327 -9.67 4.52 -4.32
C TYR A 327 -8.40 5.37 -4.37
N ILE A 328 -7.75 5.37 -5.52
CA ILE A 328 -6.66 6.29 -5.85
C ILE A 328 -7.18 7.23 -6.93
N ILE A 329 -7.32 8.52 -6.62
CA ILE A 329 -7.81 9.54 -7.55
C ILE A 329 -6.65 10.48 -7.88
N ASN A 330 -6.19 10.48 -9.13
CA ASN A 330 -5.03 11.26 -9.59
C ASN A 330 -3.79 11.08 -8.68
N GLY A 331 -3.51 9.84 -8.30
CA GLY A 331 -2.40 9.46 -7.42
C GLY A 331 -2.66 9.66 -5.92
N GLN A 332 -3.73 10.32 -5.51
CA GLN A 332 -4.07 10.47 -4.10
C GLN A 332 -4.89 9.26 -3.62
N ILE A 333 -4.37 8.54 -2.62
CA ILE A 333 -5.13 7.51 -1.91
C ILE A 333 -6.25 8.19 -1.11
N MET A 334 -7.45 7.64 -1.16
CA MET A 334 -8.65 8.18 -0.53
C MET A 334 -9.15 7.22 0.55
N GLY A 335 -9.33 7.72 1.79
CA GLY A 335 -10.06 6.98 2.81
C GLY A 335 -11.53 6.89 2.44
N PHE A 336 -12.08 5.67 2.32
CA PHE A 336 -13.48 5.49 1.95
C PHE A 336 -14.45 5.81 3.10
N GLY A 337 -14.07 5.47 4.33
CA GLY A 337 -14.91 5.61 5.51
C GLY A 337 -16.16 4.71 5.46
N PRO A 338 -17.05 4.80 6.47
CA PRO A 338 -18.20 3.88 6.59
C PRO A 338 -19.20 3.94 5.42
N ASP A 339 -19.47 5.15 4.91
CA ASP A 339 -20.50 5.41 3.90
C ASP A 339 -19.94 5.78 2.50
N GLY A 340 -18.63 5.92 2.34
CA GLY A 340 -18.03 6.32 1.05
C GLY A 340 -18.22 7.79 0.65
N LYS A 341 -19.03 8.57 1.38
CA LYS A 341 -19.47 9.93 0.99
C LYS A 341 -18.31 10.87 0.65
N PHE A 342 -17.23 10.83 1.42
CA PHE A 342 -16.05 11.66 1.18
C PHE A 342 -15.38 11.34 -0.16
N THR A 343 -15.11 10.06 -0.40
CA THR A 343 -14.47 9.58 -1.64
C THR A 343 -15.37 9.77 -2.84
N ILE A 344 -16.67 9.49 -2.74
CA ILE A 344 -17.62 9.72 -3.83
C ILE A 344 -17.71 11.20 -4.18
N ARG A 345 -17.69 12.09 -3.18
CA ARG A 345 -17.62 13.55 -3.43
C ARG A 345 -16.32 13.94 -4.14
N ALA A 346 -15.19 13.42 -3.69
CA ALA A 346 -13.90 13.67 -4.33
C ALA A 346 -13.87 13.17 -5.79
N LEU A 347 -14.46 12.01 -6.04
CA LEU A 347 -14.63 11.44 -7.38
C LEU A 347 -15.49 12.36 -8.27
N LYS A 348 -16.67 12.75 -7.79
CA LYS A 348 -17.54 13.70 -8.50
C LYS A 348 -16.83 15.03 -8.80
N GLN A 349 -16.11 15.58 -7.83
CA GLN A 349 -15.32 16.80 -7.99
C GLN A 349 -14.23 16.64 -9.06
N ALA A 350 -13.50 15.52 -9.05
CA ALA A 350 -12.48 15.24 -10.05
C ALA A 350 -13.07 15.15 -11.46
N ILE A 351 -14.23 14.50 -11.62
CA ILE A 351 -14.96 14.38 -12.89
C ILE A 351 -15.58 15.72 -13.33
N GLY A 352 -15.80 16.65 -12.39
CA GLY A 352 -16.46 17.93 -12.61
C GLY A 352 -17.99 17.81 -12.67
N VAL A 353 -18.58 17.04 -11.75
CA VAL A 353 -20.03 16.83 -11.62
C VAL A 353 -20.52 17.09 -10.20
N LYS A 354 -21.82 17.37 -10.06
CA LYS A 354 -22.46 17.72 -8.77
C LYS A 354 -22.71 16.50 -7.88
#